data_AF-A0A183E190-F1
#
_entry.id   AF-A0A183E190-F1
#
_cell.length_a   1.000
_cell.length_b   1.000
_cell.length_c   1.000
_cell.angle_alpha   90.00
_cell.angle_beta   90.00
_cell.angle_gamma   90.00
#
_symmetry.space_group_name_H-M   'P 1'
#
loop_
_entity.id
_entity.type
_entity.pdbx_description
1 polymer ?
#
loop_
_entity_poly.entity_id
_entity_poly.type
_entity_poly.pdbx_seq_one_letter_code
_entity_poly.pdbx_strand_id
1 'polypeptide(L)'
;MDLLMIFTVFTIYFYYLFLRWLALPVDVREFVKQNVVQTLGTEQFRPSVAAQCVAAIACAEIPEELWPNVIDHLKNNVITSNNEVLRESSLEALGYICQDISGTKLESQANLILTAIVHGLRKDEPSNHIRLAAANAMMNSLEFTKENFNREVCSSFFPLFFPLVVTDDLRYYTVSKRKLNSKMALLVLP
;
A
#
# COMPACT_ATOMS: atom_id res chain seq x y z
N MET A 1 31.19 14.13 -2.22
CA MET A 1 29.98 14.16 -1.36
C MET A 1 29.67 12.73 -1.01
N ASP A 2 29.89 12.35 0.24
CA ASP A 2 29.72 10.96 0.67
C ASP A 2 28.24 10.57 0.66
N LEU A 3 27.95 9.34 0.23
CA LEU A 3 26.59 8.78 0.16
C LEU A 3 25.85 8.93 1.50
N LEU A 4 26.59 8.79 2.61
CA LEU A 4 26.09 8.96 3.98
C LEU A 4 25.60 10.38 4.26
N MET A 5 26.26 11.38 3.70
CA MET A 5 25.88 12.79 3.84
C MET A 5 24.63 13.12 3.01
N ILE A 6 24.46 12.45 1.86
CA ILE A 6 23.24 12.57 1.03
C ILE A 6 22.05 11.92 1.76
N PHE A 7 22.25 10.72 2.34
CA PHE A 7 21.22 10.03 3.12
C PHE A 7 20.79 10.84 4.35
N THR A 8 21.72 11.37 5.14
CA THR A 8 21.39 12.16 6.33
C THR A 8 20.67 13.47 5.97
N VAL A 9 21.11 14.17 4.92
CA VAL A 9 20.42 15.36 4.44
C VAL A 9 19.01 15.01 3.97
N PHE A 10 18.84 13.92 3.22
CA PHE A 10 17.51 13.48 2.74
C PHE A 10 16.56 13.15 3.90
N THR A 11 17.03 12.43 4.92
CA THR A 11 16.22 12.11 6.11
C THR A 11 15.86 13.36 6.91
N ILE A 12 16.77 14.32 7.06
CA ILE A 12 16.50 15.59 7.77
C ILE A 12 15.46 16.43 7.01
N TYR A 13 15.56 16.52 5.68
CA TYR A 13 14.58 17.22 4.86
C TYR A 13 13.20 16.58 4.93
N PHE A 14 13.14 15.25 4.91
CA PHE A 14 11.88 14.51 5.02
C PHE A 14 11.20 14.72 6.38
N TYR A 15 11.97 14.66 7.46
CA TYR A 15 11.48 14.96 8.81
C TYR A 15 10.99 16.41 8.96
N TYR A 16 11.73 17.37 8.39
CA TYR A 16 11.33 18.78 8.40
C TYR A 16 10.02 19.02 7.63
N LEU A 17 9.81 18.32 6.51
CA LEU A 17 8.57 18.41 5.74
C LEU A 17 7.36 17.91 6.56
N PHE A 18 7.51 16.82 7.30
CA PHE A 18 6.47 16.29 8.18
C PHE A 18 6.13 17.23 9.32
N LEU A 19 7.14 17.80 9.98
CA LEU A 19 6.92 18.82 11.02
C LEU A 19 6.18 20.04 10.47
N ARG A 20 6.56 20.50 9.27
CA ARG A 20 5.90 21.64 8.63
C ARG A 20 4.45 21.32 8.28
N TRP A 21 4.16 20.10 7.82
CA TRP A 21 2.80 19.63 7.59
C TRP A 21 2.00 19.64 8.90
N LEU A 22 2.51 19.01 9.96
CA LEU A 22 1.82 18.92 11.25
C LEU A 22 1.60 20.28 11.92
N ALA A 23 2.45 21.26 11.65
CA ALA A 23 2.30 22.64 12.11
C ALA A 23 1.18 23.43 11.39
N LEU A 24 0.61 22.90 10.30
CA LEU A 24 -0.50 23.55 9.61
C LEU A 24 -1.80 23.47 10.45
N PRO A 25 -2.66 24.51 10.36
CA PRO A 25 -3.99 24.47 10.95
C PRO A 25 -4.78 23.22 10.54
N VAL A 26 -5.55 22.67 11.48
CA VAL A 26 -6.29 21.41 11.28
C VAL A 26 -7.28 21.52 10.12
N ASP A 27 -7.96 22.65 9.98
CA ASP A 27 -8.89 22.94 8.88
C ASP A 27 -8.21 22.88 7.51
N VAL A 28 -6.99 23.41 7.40
CA VAL A 28 -6.20 23.34 6.16
C VAL A 28 -5.82 21.89 5.85
N ARG A 29 -5.38 21.13 6.85
CA ARG A 29 -5.03 19.72 6.66
C ARG A 29 -6.23 18.88 6.26
N GLU A 30 -7.37 19.04 6.92
CA GLU A 30 -8.61 18.35 6.57
C GLU A 30 -9.07 18.70 5.15
N PHE A 31 -9.01 19.98 4.76
CA PHE A 31 -9.35 20.40 3.41
C PHE A 31 -8.46 19.72 2.36
N VAL A 32 -7.14 19.71 2.57
CA VAL A 32 -6.21 19.03 1.65
C VAL A 32 -6.47 17.53 1.61
N LYS A 33 -6.64 16.87 2.76
CA LYS A 33 -6.96 15.43 2.83
C LYS A 33 -8.20 15.08 2.04
N GLN A 34 -9.28 15.85 2.21
CA GLN A 34 -10.53 15.64 1.48
C GLN A 34 -10.34 15.76 -0.03
N ASN A 35 -9.66 16.81 -0.51
CA ASN A 35 -9.43 17.01 -1.94
C ASN A 35 -8.56 15.91 -2.55
N VAL A 36 -7.48 15.50 -1.86
CA VAL A 36 -6.57 14.45 -2.35
C VAL A 36 -7.31 13.11 -2.43
N VAL A 37 -8.09 12.76 -1.41
CA VAL A 37 -8.89 11.51 -1.42
C VAL A 37 -9.95 11.54 -2.52
N GLN A 38 -10.64 12.68 -2.73
CA GLN A 38 -11.62 12.83 -3.80
C GLN A 38 -11.00 12.77 -5.21
N THR A 39 -9.70 13.04 -5.33
CA THR A 39 -8.98 12.96 -6.62
C THR A 39 -8.69 11.51 -7.02
N LEU A 40 -8.62 10.57 -6.06
CA LEU A 40 -8.48 9.15 -6.37
C LEU A 40 -9.59 8.71 -7.32
N GLY A 41 -9.21 7.97 -8.37
CA GLY A 41 -10.17 7.50 -9.37
C GLY A 41 -10.60 8.52 -10.42
N THR A 42 -10.12 9.76 -10.36
CA THR A 42 -10.35 10.79 -11.40
C THR A 42 -9.21 10.91 -12.41
N GLU A 43 -8.00 10.46 -12.03
CA GLU A 43 -6.80 10.55 -12.84
C GLU A 43 -6.79 9.52 -13.97
N GLN A 44 -6.47 9.97 -15.19
CA GLN A 44 -6.33 9.07 -16.35
C GLN A 44 -4.90 8.52 -16.52
N PHE A 45 -3.91 9.16 -15.92
CA PHE A 45 -2.51 8.76 -16.01
C PHE A 45 -2.15 7.76 -14.91
N ARG A 46 -1.14 6.93 -15.19
CA ARG A 46 -0.57 5.94 -14.27
C ARG A 46 0.95 6.08 -14.19
N PRO A 47 1.56 5.95 -13.00
CA PRO A 47 0.92 5.71 -11.69
C PRO A 47 0.13 6.93 -11.18
N SER A 48 -0.80 6.73 -10.22
CA SER A 48 -1.61 7.80 -9.63
C SER A 48 -0.74 8.77 -8.81
N VAL A 49 -0.90 10.08 -9.04
CA VAL A 49 -0.24 11.11 -8.23
C VAL A 49 -1.02 11.31 -6.93
N ALA A 50 -2.36 11.24 -6.99
CA ALA A 50 -3.20 11.32 -5.80
C ALA A 50 -2.84 10.21 -4.78
N ALA A 51 -2.56 8.99 -5.25
CA ALA A 51 -2.14 7.89 -4.40
C ALA A 51 -0.83 8.18 -3.63
N GLN A 52 0.15 8.80 -4.29
CA GLN A 52 1.40 9.21 -3.66
C GLN A 52 1.17 10.33 -2.63
N CYS A 53 0.29 11.28 -2.93
CA CYS A 53 -0.08 12.33 -1.98
C CYS A 53 -0.79 11.77 -0.74
N VAL A 54 -1.73 10.83 -0.92
CA VAL A 54 -2.37 10.13 0.21
C VAL A 54 -1.32 9.45 1.08
N ALA A 55 -0.40 8.70 0.46
CA ALA A 55 0.64 7.99 1.19
C ALA A 55 1.57 8.94 1.95
N ALA A 56 1.99 10.05 1.34
CA ALA A 56 2.86 11.04 1.98
C ALA A 56 2.19 11.68 3.21
N ILE A 57 0.91 12.04 3.12
CA ILE A 57 0.16 12.59 4.26
C ILE A 57 -0.05 11.51 5.32
N ALA A 58 -0.40 10.28 4.92
CA ALA A 58 -0.58 9.16 5.83
C ALA A 58 0.70 8.82 6.60
N CYS A 59 1.89 8.94 5.98
CA CYS A 59 3.17 8.75 6.65
C CYS A 59 3.41 9.76 7.78
N ALA A 60 2.92 10.98 7.63
CA ALA A 60 3.02 12.00 8.67
C ALA A 60 1.93 11.85 9.75
N GLU A 61 0.71 11.46 9.37
CA GLU A 61 -0.45 11.52 10.27
C GLU A 61 -0.82 10.19 10.95
N ILE A 62 -0.53 9.02 10.36
CA ILE A 62 -0.82 7.72 10.99
C ILE A 62 0.02 7.51 12.26
N PRO A 63 1.34 7.80 12.29
CA PRO A 63 2.14 7.61 13.51
C PRO A 63 1.70 8.48 14.69
N GLU A 64 1.07 9.62 14.40
CA GLU A 64 0.52 10.61 15.33
C GLU A 64 -0.98 10.44 15.58
N GLU A 65 -1.62 9.41 14.99
CA GLU A 65 -3.05 9.09 15.13
C GLU A 65 -4.01 10.19 14.63
N LEU A 66 -3.56 11.04 13.70
CA LEU A 66 -4.32 12.19 13.17
C LEU A 66 -5.20 11.86 11.96
N TRP A 67 -5.03 10.68 11.37
CA TRP A 67 -5.86 10.21 10.24
C TRP A 67 -6.30 8.74 10.35
N PRO A 68 -7.04 8.37 11.41
CA PRO A 68 -7.36 6.97 11.72
C PRO A 68 -8.21 6.27 10.65
N ASN A 69 -9.03 7.03 9.91
CA ASN A 69 -10.02 6.48 8.98
C ASN A 69 -9.49 6.24 7.56
N VAL A 70 -8.25 6.63 7.25
CA VAL A 70 -7.72 6.57 5.87
C VAL A 70 -7.66 5.15 5.33
N ILE A 71 -7.19 4.18 6.13
CA ILE A 71 -7.08 2.78 5.70
C ILE A 71 -8.45 2.16 5.47
N ASP A 72 -9.41 2.44 6.36
CA ASP A 72 -10.78 1.93 6.18
C ASP A 72 -11.43 2.51 4.93
N HIS A 73 -11.23 3.81 4.67
CA HIS A 73 -11.72 4.47 3.48
C HIS A 73 -11.13 3.87 2.19
N LEU A 74 -9.81 3.70 2.13
CA LEU A 74 -9.14 3.06 0.98
C LEU A 74 -9.61 1.63 0.78
N LYS A 75 -9.76 0.85 1.86
CA LYS A 75 -10.32 -0.51 1.80
C LYS A 75 -11.74 -0.51 1.22
N ASN A 76 -12.61 0.39 1.67
CA ASN A 76 -13.97 0.48 1.16
C ASN A 76 -14.00 0.87 -0.33
N ASN A 77 -13.10 1.75 -0.78
CA ASN A 77 -12.95 2.08 -2.20
C ASN A 77 -12.58 0.85 -3.05
N VAL A 78 -11.73 -0.05 -2.55
CA VAL A 78 -11.33 -1.26 -3.28
C VAL A 78 -12.45 -2.31 -3.34
N ILE A 79 -13.24 -2.43 -2.28
CA ILE A 79 -14.28 -3.47 -2.13
C ILE A 79 -15.61 -3.05 -2.78
N THR A 80 -16.03 -1.81 -2.57
CA THR A 80 -17.41 -1.37 -2.88
C THR A 80 -17.52 -0.59 -4.19
N SER A 81 -16.41 -0.01 -4.69
CA SER A 81 -16.46 0.78 -5.91
C SER A 81 -16.60 -0.08 -7.17
N ASN A 82 -17.34 0.42 -8.15
CA ASN A 82 -17.37 -0.11 -9.52
C ASN A 82 -16.37 0.61 -10.45
N ASN A 83 -15.75 1.71 -9.99
CA ASN A 83 -14.75 2.45 -10.75
C ASN A 83 -13.38 1.77 -10.61
N GLU A 84 -12.92 1.17 -11.70
CA GLU A 84 -11.61 0.49 -11.78
C GLU A 84 -10.44 1.40 -11.40
N VAL A 85 -10.46 2.66 -11.87
CA VAL A 85 -9.43 3.67 -11.59
C VAL A 85 -9.36 3.98 -10.10
N LEU A 86 -10.51 4.07 -9.43
CA LEU A 86 -10.58 4.32 -7.99
C LEU A 86 -10.02 3.14 -7.20
N ARG A 87 -10.37 1.91 -7.59
CA ARG A 87 -9.87 0.69 -6.93
C ARG A 87 -8.37 0.54 -7.09
N GLU A 88 -7.86 0.75 -8.31
CA GLU A 88 -6.44 0.69 -8.63
C GLU A 88 -5.64 1.75 -7.85
N SER A 89 -6.02 3.03 -7.95
CA SER A 89 -5.32 4.12 -7.22
C SER A 89 -5.40 3.96 -5.69
N SER A 90 -6.49 3.40 -5.17
CA SER A 90 -6.59 3.08 -3.73
C SER A 90 -5.65 1.94 -3.32
N LEU A 91 -5.46 0.92 -4.16
CA LEU A 91 -4.47 -0.14 -3.93
C LEU A 91 -3.03 0.37 -4.04
N GLU A 92 -2.75 1.27 -4.99
CA GLU A 92 -1.45 1.96 -5.08
C GLU A 92 -1.16 2.75 -3.81
N ALA A 93 -2.14 3.51 -3.31
CA ALA A 93 -2.00 4.28 -2.06
C ALA A 93 -1.71 3.35 -0.87
N LEU A 94 -2.46 2.25 -0.72
CA LEU A 94 -2.19 1.25 0.31
C LEU A 94 -0.78 0.66 0.17
N GLY A 95 -0.35 0.37 -1.06
CA GLY A 95 0.98 -0.16 -1.33
C GLY A 95 2.10 0.81 -0.93
N TYR A 96 1.96 2.09 -1.21
CA TYR A 96 2.93 3.13 -0.80
C TYR A 96 2.93 3.33 0.72
N ILE A 97 1.75 3.34 1.36
CA ILE A 97 1.66 3.41 2.83
C ILE A 97 2.40 2.23 3.48
N CYS A 98 2.20 1.01 2.98
CA CYS A 98 2.88 -0.18 3.49
C CYS A 98 4.40 -0.16 3.26
N GLN A 99 4.87 0.60 2.28
CA GLN A 99 6.29 0.73 1.97
C GLN A 99 6.98 1.71 2.92
N ASP A 100 6.33 2.84 3.21
CA ASP A 100 6.97 3.98 3.84
C ASP A 100 6.70 4.07 5.35
N ILE A 101 5.66 3.39 5.86
CA ILE A 101 5.35 3.32 7.28
C ILE A 101 5.86 2.02 7.91
N SER A 102 6.49 2.14 9.08
CA SER A 102 6.92 1.00 9.88
C SER A 102 5.76 0.06 10.20
N GLY A 103 6.01 -1.22 10.01
CA GLY A 103 5.05 -2.29 10.28
C GLY A 103 4.33 -2.22 11.62
N THR A 104 5.07 -1.88 12.68
CA THR A 104 4.56 -1.78 14.05
C THR A 104 3.45 -0.74 14.22
N LYS A 105 3.44 0.30 13.38
CA LYS A 105 2.39 1.33 13.37
C LYS A 105 1.15 0.91 12.59
N LEU A 106 1.26 -0.10 11.74
CA LEU A 106 0.17 -0.61 10.90
C LEU A 106 -0.45 -1.91 11.45
N GLU A 107 0.10 -2.51 12.50
CA GLU A 107 -0.38 -3.80 13.06
C GLU A 107 -1.88 -3.80 13.36
N SER A 108 -2.40 -2.72 13.97
CA SER A 108 -3.81 -2.58 14.30
C SER A 108 -4.73 -2.49 13.07
N GLN A 109 -4.21 -2.00 11.95
CA GLN A 109 -4.94 -1.83 10.68
C GLN A 109 -4.59 -2.90 9.63
N ALA A 110 -3.67 -3.82 9.94
CA ALA A 110 -3.15 -4.81 9.00
C ALA A 110 -4.26 -5.67 8.38
N ASN A 111 -5.28 -6.05 9.15
CA ASN A 111 -6.42 -6.81 8.64
C ASN A 111 -7.23 -6.06 7.58
N LEU A 112 -7.41 -4.74 7.74
CA LEU A 112 -8.13 -3.92 6.76
C LEU A 112 -7.32 -3.82 5.46
N ILE A 113 -6.02 -3.60 5.57
CA ILE A 113 -5.09 -3.55 4.44
C ILE A 113 -5.10 -4.88 3.67
N LEU A 114 -4.93 -6.01 4.38
CA LEU A 114 -4.93 -7.34 3.78
C LEU A 114 -6.26 -7.67 3.11
N THR A 115 -7.39 -7.30 3.72
CA THR A 115 -8.72 -7.53 3.13
C THR A 115 -8.84 -6.82 1.79
N ALA A 116 -8.40 -5.56 1.68
CA ALA A 116 -8.41 -4.82 0.44
C ALA A 116 -7.51 -5.45 -0.63
N ILE A 117 -6.27 -5.80 -0.25
CA ILE A 117 -5.29 -6.40 -1.16
C ILE A 117 -5.79 -7.75 -1.70
N VAL A 118 -6.27 -8.62 -0.81
CA VAL A 118 -6.82 -9.93 -1.21
C VAL A 118 -8.02 -9.77 -2.13
N HIS A 119 -8.87 -8.78 -1.88
CA HIS A 119 -10.01 -8.49 -2.76
C HIS A 119 -9.54 -8.12 -4.18
N GLY A 120 -8.46 -7.35 -4.32
CA GLY A 120 -7.85 -7.04 -5.62
C GLY A 120 -7.10 -8.20 -6.29
N LEU A 121 -6.76 -9.26 -5.55
CA LEU A 121 -6.06 -10.45 -6.04
C LEU A 121 -7.00 -11.62 -6.40
N ARG A 122 -8.32 -11.46 -6.26
CA ARG A 122 -9.26 -12.56 -6.52
C ARG A 122 -9.17 -13.03 -7.98
N LYS A 123 -9.40 -14.32 -8.19
CA LYS A 123 -9.31 -14.95 -9.54
C LYS A 123 -10.32 -14.39 -10.53
N ASP A 124 -11.46 -13.92 -10.02
CA ASP A 124 -12.54 -13.31 -10.78
C ASP A 124 -12.36 -11.80 -10.99
N GLU A 125 -11.26 -11.19 -10.50
CA GLU A 125 -10.95 -9.78 -10.82
C GLU A 125 -10.60 -9.65 -12.31
N PRO A 126 -11.41 -8.92 -13.12
CA PRO A 126 -11.18 -8.81 -14.56
C PRO A 126 -9.99 -7.91 -14.90
N SER A 127 -9.70 -6.90 -14.06
CA SER A 127 -8.65 -5.92 -14.35
C SER A 127 -7.26 -6.44 -14.02
N ASN A 128 -6.39 -6.48 -15.04
CA ASN A 128 -4.97 -6.73 -14.85
C ASN A 128 -4.29 -5.65 -14.01
N HIS A 129 -4.72 -4.38 -14.13
CA HIS A 129 -4.13 -3.25 -13.44
C HIS A 129 -4.38 -3.34 -11.93
N ILE A 130 -5.61 -3.65 -11.54
CA ILE A 130 -5.98 -3.89 -10.14
C ILE A 130 -5.18 -5.06 -9.56
N ARG A 131 -5.09 -6.19 -10.28
CA ARG A 131 -4.31 -7.36 -9.82
C ARG A 131 -2.84 -7.04 -9.64
N LEU A 132 -2.26 -6.23 -10.53
CA LEU A 132 -0.86 -5.81 -10.42
C LEU A 132 -0.64 -4.86 -9.24
N ALA A 133 -1.51 -3.85 -9.07
CA ALA A 133 -1.44 -2.92 -7.95
C ALA A 133 -1.59 -3.67 -6.61
N ALA A 134 -2.54 -4.61 -6.52
CA ALA A 134 -2.73 -5.45 -5.35
C ALA A 134 -1.52 -6.37 -5.09
N ALA A 135 -0.94 -6.97 -6.13
CA ALA A 135 0.27 -7.79 -5.98
C ALA A 135 1.45 -6.96 -5.45
N ASN A 136 1.65 -5.74 -5.97
CA ASN A 136 2.71 -4.85 -5.50
C ASN A 136 2.46 -4.40 -4.05
N ALA A 137 1.23 -4.04 -3.70
CA ALA A 137 0.86 -3.69 -2.33
C ALA A 137 1.09 -4.86 -1.36
N MET A 138 0.75 -6.08 -1.77
CA MET A 138 0.99 -7.30 -1.00
C MET A 138 2.46 -7.46 -0.64
N MET A 139 3.37 -7.20 -1.57
CA MET A 139 4.82 -7.33 -1.33
C MET A 139 5.34 -6.36 -0.28
N ASN A 140 4.74 -5.16 -0.22
CA ASN A 140 5.07 -4.13 0.75
C ASN A 140 4.47 -4.48 2.13
N SER A 141 3.31 -5.14 2.19
CA SER A 141 2.68 -5.51 3.46
C SER A 141 3.31 -6.70 4.19
N LEU A 142 4.11 -7.53 3.51
CA LEU A 142 4.67 -8.78 4.10
C LEU A 142 5.52 -8.57 5.36
N GLU A 143 6.09 -7.39 5.55
CA GLU A 143 7.01 -7.12 6.67
C GLU A 143 6.30 -7.12 8.03
N PHE A 144 5.01 -6.79 8.06
CA PHE A 144 4.25 -6.59 9.29
C PHE A 144 3.05 -7.51 9.45
N THR A 145 2.82 -8.40 8.48
CA THR A 145 1.71 -9.36 8.53
C THR A 145 2.14 -10.72 9.09
N LYS A 146 3.35 -10.87 9.64
CA LYS A 146 3.86 -12.13 10.23
C LYS A 146 2.91 -12.74 11.26
N GLU A 147 2.34 -11.94 12.15
CA GLU A 147 1.38 -12.43 13.15
C GLU A 147 0.01 -12.79 12.54
N ASN A 148 -0.37 -12.15 11.43
CA ASN A 148 -1.59 -12.50 10.69
C ASN A 148 -1.41 -13.82 9.90
N PHE A 149 -0.18 -14.15 9.47
CA PHE A 149 0.15 -15.43 8.83
C PHE A 149 0.04 -16.64 9.77
N ASN A 150 0.13 -16.43 11.09
CA ASN A 150 -0.03 -17.48 12.11
C ASN A 150 -1.50 -17.74 12.50
N ARG A 151 -2.45 -16.93 12.03
CA ARG A 151 -3.90 -17.15 12.23
C ARG A 151 -4.50 -17.82 10.99
N GLU A 152 -5.42 -18.77 11.19
CA GLU A 152 -6.02 -19.69 10.19
C GLU A 152 -6.64 -19.04 8.92
N VAL A 153 -6.70 -17.71 8.85
CA VAL A 153 -7.10 -16.92 7.66
C VAL A 153 -6.16 -17.16 6.47
N CYS A 154 -4.92 -17.63 6.71
CA CYS A 154 -3.93 -17.89 5.66
C CYS A 154 -4.10 -19.24 4.93
N SER A 155 -4.93 -20.17 5.42
CA SER A 155 -5.05 -21.51 4.81
C SER A 155 -5.73 -21.47 3.42
N SER A 156 -6.56 -20.46 3.17
CA SER A 156 -7.16 -20.18 1.85
C SER A 156 -6.26 -19.32 0.94
N PHE A 157 -5.11 -18.86 1.43
CA PHE A 157 -4.23 -17.85 0.82
C PHE A 157 -3.21 -18.45 -0.17
N PHE A 158 -2.62 -19.59 0.16
CA PHE A 158 -1.63 -20.28 -0.69
C PHE A 158 -2.19 -20.75 -2.07
N PRO A 159 -3.45 -21.22 -2.20
CA PRO A 159 -4.03 -21.60 -3.49
C PRO A 159 -4.37 -20.43 -4.44
N LEU A 160 -4.44 -19.20 -3.93
CA LEU A 160 -4.60 -17.96 -4.72
C LEU A 160 -3.24 -17.45 -5.24
N PHE A 161 -2.16 -17.81 -4.54
CA PHE A 161 -0.78 -17.44 -4.84
C PHE A 161 -0.16 -18.29 -5.95
N PHE A 162 -0.51 -19.58 -6.01
CA PHE A 162 0.10 -20.55 -6.94
C PHE A 162 -0.08 -20.19 -8.44
N PRO A 163 -1.24 -19.68 -8.91
CA PRO A 163 -1.38 -19.28 -10.30
C PRO A 163 -0.49 -18.08 -10.67
N LEU A 164 -0.31 -17.09 -9.79
CA LEU A 164 0.57 -15.92 -10.04
C LEU A 164 2.06 -16.30 -10.15
N VAL A 165 2.46 -17.42 -9.53
CA VAL A 165 3.83 -17.94 -9.56
C VAL A 165 4.03 -18.99 -10.66
N VAL A 166 2.99 -19.55 -11.27
CA VAL A 166 3.12 -20.66 -12.24
C VAL A 166 2.53 -20.37 -13.62
N THR A 167 1.63 -19.40 -13.79
CA THR A 167 1.12 -19.10 -15.14
C THR A 167 2.18 -18.37 -15.98
N ASP A 168 2.55 -18.99 -17.10
CA ASP A 168 3.53 -18.48 -18.08
C ASP A 168 3.01 -17.31 -18.93
N ASP A 169 1.78 -16.84 -18.69
CA ASP A 169 1.08 -15.98 -19.65
C ASP A 169 1.35 -14.48 -19.49
N LEU A 170 2.10 -14.06 -18.47
CA LEU A 170 2.33 -12.62 -18.24
C LEU A 170 3.81 -12.31 -18.03
N ARG A 171 4.47 -11.91 -19.13
CA ARG A 171 5.79 -11.25 -19.18
C ARG A 171 5.94 -10.08 -18.19
N TYR A 172 4.83 -9.56 -17.67
CA TYR A 172 4.74 -8.46 -16.71
C TYR A 172 5.05 -8.81 -15.25
N TYR A 173 4.99 -10.08 -14.84
CA TYR A 173 5.20 -10.47 -13.43
C TYR A 173 6.66 -10.78 -13.09
N THR A 174 7.60 -10.71 -14.03
CA THR A 174 8.97 -11.18 -13.83
C THR A 174 9.72 -10.44 -12.71
N VAL A 175 9.46 -9.14 -12.51
CA VAL A 175 10.10 -8.34 -11.46
C VAL A 175 9.47 -8.62 -10.09
N SER A 176 8.13 -8.60 -10.00
CA SER A 176 7.41 -8.90 -8.76
C SER A 176 7.63 -10.35 -8.32
N LYS A 177 7.67 -11.31 -9.26
CA LYS A 177 7.92 -12.75 -9.01
C LYS A 177 9.34 -13.02 -8.50
N ARG A 178 10.38 -12.37 -9.04
CA ARG A 178 11.77 -12.48 -8.50
C ARG A 178 11.87 -11.93 -7.08
N LYS A 179 11.27 -10.77 -6.85
CA LYS A 179 11.33 -10.07 -5.57
C LYS A 179 10.46 -10.76 -4.50
N LEU A 180 9.38 -11.44 -4.92
CA LEU A 180 8.52 -12.29 -4.08
C LEU A 180 9.22 -13.60 -3.72
N ASN A 181 9.84 -14.29 -4.68
CA ASN A 181 10.63 -15.49 -4.40
C ASN A 181 11.80 -15.20 -3.44
N SER A 182 12.45 -14.05 -3.58
CA SER A 182 13.51 -13.62 -2.66
C SER A 182 13.00 -13.35 -1.23
N LYS A 183 11.80 -12.77 -1.08
CA LYS A 183 11.24 -12.40 0.24
C LYS A 183 10.55 -13.59 0.93
N MET A 184 9.96 -14.51 0.15
CA MET A 184 9.43 -15.79 0.65
C MET A 184 10.55 -16.75 1.07
N ALA A 185 11.69 -16.75 0.38
CA ALA A 185 12.86 -17.52 0.81
C ALA A 185 13.38 -17.10 2.20
N LEU A 186 13.19 -15.83 2.57
CA LEU A 186 13.52 -15.32 3.91
C LEU A 186 12.49 -15.67 4.99
N LEU A 187 11.29 -16.10 4.60
CA LEU A 187 10.20 -16.49 5.51
C LEU A 187 10.10 -18.02 5.72
N VAL A 188 10.76 -18.82 4.88
CA VAL A 188 10.70 -20.30 4.87
C VAL A 188 12.00 -20.96 5.35
N LEU A 189 13.06 -20.19 5.61
CA LEU A 189 14.26 -20.71 6.26
C LEU A 189 14.12 -20.68 7.79
N PRO A 190 14.47 -21.77 8.49
CA PRO A 190 14.32 -21.90 9.95
C PRO A 190 15.19 -20.92 10.74
#